data_AF-A0A6B9FEW0-F1
#
_entry.id   AF-A0A6B9FEW0-F1
#
_cell.length_a   1.000
_cell.length_b   1.000
_cell.length_c   1.000
_cell.angle_alpha   90.00
_cell.angle_beta   90.00
_cell.angle_gamma   90.00
#
_symmetry.space_group_name_H-M   'P 1'
#
loop_
_entity.id
_entity.type
_entity.pdbx_description
1 polymer ?
#
loop_
_entity_poly.entity_id
_entity_poly.type
_entity_poly.pdbx_seq_one_letter_code
_entity_poly.pdbx_strand_id
1 'polypeptide(L)'
;MKHLPKHLRPRWRYLAVALETEPDTSLTRSDFQRAVWYAAGNLLGDAGSADADLRVLRFSFDAAAGEGTAAVRARHGEVRPARAALACVSEVGGDPIGLYVRGVSGTLRGCTEKYLD
;
A
#
# COMPACT_ATOMS: atom_id res chain seq x y z
N MET A 1 26.21 1.91 4.89
CA MET A 1 26.35 2.79 3.71
C MET A 1 25.89 4.20 4.06
N LYS A 2 26.57 5.23 3.54
CA LYS A 2 26.19 6.64 3.74
C LYS A 2 24.94 6.96 2.91
N HIS A 3 24.05 7.81 3.42
CA HIS A 3 22.88 8.23 2.64
C HIS A 3 23.30 8.97 1.36
N LEU A 4 22.61 8.69 0.25
CA LEU A 4 22.80 9.40 -1.01
C LEU A 4 22.60 10.92 -0.84
N PRO A 5 23.21 11.77 -1.66
CA PRO A 5 22.85 13.19 -1.75
C PRO A 5 21.38 13.37 -2.16
N LYS A 6 20.74 14.49 -1.76
CA LYS A 6 19.31 14.76 -2.01
C LYS A 6 18.91 14.58 -3.49
N HIS A 7 19.77 14.98 -4.42
CA HIS A 7 19.49 14.92 -5.86
C HIS A 7 19.62 13.51 -6.46
N LEU A 8 20.23 12.55 -5.74
CA LEU A 8 20.31 11.13 -6.13
C LEU A 8 19.35 10.24 -5.33
N ARG A 9 18.73 10.76 -4.27
CA ARG A 9 17.79 9.98 -3.47
C ARG A 9 16.50 9.71 -4.25
N PRO A 10 15.97 8.48 -4.16
CA PRO A 10 14.58 8.19 -4.48
C PRO A 10 13.61 9.20 -3.88
N ARG A 11 12.64 9.65 -4.69
CA ARG A 11 11.52 10.48 -4.23
C ARG A 11 10.30 9.59 -4.04
N TRP A 12 9.61 9.75 -2.91
CA TRP A 12 8.51 8.89 -2.48
C TRP A 12 7.17 9.62 -2.42
N ARG A 13 6.11 8.84 -2.53
CA ARG A 13 4.74 9.19 -2.18
C ARG A 13 4.15 8.06 -1.34
N TYR A 14 3.20 8.42 -0.48
CA TYR A 14 2.58 7.50 0.46
C TYR A 14 1.08 7.52 0.22
N LEU A 15 0.52 6.37 -0.11
CA LEU A 15 -0.89 6.16 -0.35
C LEU A 15 -1.52 5.60 0.92
N ALA A 16 -2.48 6.33 1.48
CA ALA A 16 -3.31 5.88 2.58
C ALA A 16 -4.43 4.99 2.01
N VAL A 17 -4.56 3.78 2.52
CA VAL A 17 -5.61 2.84 2.12
C VAL A 17 -6.44 2.41 3.32
N ALA A 18 -7.74 2.33 3.12
CA ALA A 18 -8.70 1.65 3.97
C ALA A 18 -8.86 0.21 3.49
N LEU A 19 -9.09 -0.70 4.43
CA LEU A 19 -9.29 -2.12 4.22
C LEU A 19 -10.60 -2.53 4.91
N GLU A 20 -11.40 -3.33 4.22
CA GLU A 20 -12.65 -3.88 4.74
C GLU A 20 -12.70 -5.37 4.38
N THR A 21 -13.06 -6.22 5.34
CA THR A 21 -13.27 -7.67 5.17
C THR A 21 -14.55 -8.06 5.90
N GLU A 22 -14.91 -9.34 5.82
CA GLU A 22 -15.85 -9.89 6.79
C GLU A 22 -15.27 -9.84 8.22
N PRO A 23 -16.10 -9.66 9.26
CA PRO A 23 -15.67 -9.77 10.66
C PRO A 23 -14.98 -11.11 10.94
N ASP A 24 -14.07 -11.08 11.92
CA ASP A 24 -13.23 -12.20 12.36
C ASP A 24 -12.22 -12.73 11.32
N THR A 25 -12.14 -12.13 10.13
CA THR A 25 -11.09 -12.42 9.14
C THR A 25 -9.72 -12.05 9.70
N SER A 26 -8.73 -12.94 9.58
CA SER A 26 -7.37 -12.64 10.03
C SER A 26 -6.54 -12.06 8.89
N LEU A 27 -6.12 -10.79 9.04
CA LEU A 27 -5.30 -10.13 8.05
C LEU A 27 -4.01 -9.59 8.67
N THR A 28 -2.87 -10.07 8.19
CA THR A 28 -1.57 -9.57 8.64
C THR A 28 -0.97 -8.58 7.64
N ARG A 29 -0.08 -7.71 8.13
CA ARG A 29 0.72 -6.81 7.28
C ARG A 29 1.48 -7.57 6.19
N SER A 30 1.99 -8.76 6.49
CA SER A 30 2.79 -9.56 5.56
C SER A 30 1.94 -10.13 4.44
N ASP A 31 0.72 -10.60 4.76
CA ASP A 31 -0.21 -11.12 3.77
C ASP A 31 -0.69 -10.00 2.86
N PHE A 32 -1.04 -8.85 3.43
CA PHE A 32 -1.40 -7.67 2.66
C PHE A 32 -0.24 -7.19 1.76
N GLN A 33 0.99 -7.14 2.28
CA GLN A 33 2.17 -6.81 1.47
C GLN A 33 2.37 -7.77 0.29
N ARG A 34 2.13 -9.06 0.51
CA ARG A 34 2.24 -10.08 -0.54
C ARG A 34 1.19 -9.87 -1.62
N ALA A 35 -0.06 -9.63 -1.24
CA ALA A 35 -1.15 -9.35 -2.17
C ALA A 35 -0.87 -8.09 -3.01
N VAL A 36 -0.37 -7.02 -2.39
CA VAL A 36 0.05 -5.79 -3.11
C VAL A 36 1.14 -6.07 -4.14
N TRP A 37 2.14 -6.91 -3.81
CA TRP A 37 3.17 -7.28 -4.79
C TRP A 37 2.64 -8.15 -5.91
N TYR A 38 1.75 -9.10 -5.63
CA TYR A 38 1.10 -9.89 -6.68
C TYR A 38 0.26 -9.03 -7.62
N ALA A 39 -0.56 -8.13 -7.08
CA ALA A 39 -1.37 -7.22 -7.89
C ALA A 39 -0.48 -6.29 -8.75
N ALA A 40 0.62 -5.78 -8.19
CA ALA A 40 1.58 -4.97 -8.94
C ALA A 40 2.29 -5.76 -10.04
N GLY A 41 2.76 -6.98 -9.75
CA GLY A 41 3.39 -7.85 -10.76
C GLY A 41 2.43 -8.23 -11.87
N ASN A 42 1.20 -8.62 -11.53
CA ASN A 42 0.18 -9.03 -12.49
C ASN A 42 -0.27 -7.88 -13.39
N LEU A 43 -0.44 -6.68 -12.85
CA LEU A 43 -0.91 -5.52 -13.61
C LEU A 43 0.21 -4.80 -14.37
N LEU A 44 1.36 -4.59 -13.71
CA LEU A 44 2.44 -3.72 -14.21
C LEU A 44 3.61 -4.51 -14.82
N GLY A 45 3.64 -5.83 -14.66
CA GLY A 45 4.80 -6.65 -14.96
C GLY A 45 5.96 -6.42 -13.99
N ASP A 46 7.03 -7.20 -14.14
CA ASP A 46 8.19 -7.15 -13.23
C ASP A 46 8.87 -5.76 -13.22
N ALA A 47 9.11 -5.18 -14.40
CA ALA A 47 9.74 -3.87 -14.52
C ALA A 47 8.88 -2.76 -13.89
N GLY A 48 7.59 -2.69 -14.23
CA GLY A 48 6.69 -1.67 -13.68
C GLY A 48 6.45 -1.82 -12.17
N SER A 49 6.39 -3.06 -11.67
CA SER A 49 6.32 -3.34 -10.24
C SER A 49 7.58 -2.87 -9.50
N ALA A 50 8.77 -3.14 -10.08
CA ALA A 50 10.05 -2.68 -9.55
C ALA A 50 10.18 -1.15 -9.56
N ASP A 51 9.72 -0.49 -10.63
CA ASP A 51 9.69 0.97 -10.73
C ASP A 51 8.75 1.59 -9.70
N ALA A 52 7.58 0.99 -9.46
CA ALA A 52 6.63 1.46 -8.45
C ALA A 52 7.15 1.26 -7.01
N ASP A 53 7.85 0.16 -6.73
CA ASP A 53 8.41 -0.23 -5.42
C ASP A 53 7.37 -0.12 -4.28
N LEU A 54 6.21 -0.75 -4.49
CA LEU A 54 5.13 -0.75 -3.51
C LEU A 54 5.56 -1.44 -2.22
N ARG A 55 5.45 -0.73 -1.10
CA ARG A 55 5.77 -1.29 0.23
C ARG A 55 4.86 -0.76 1.31
N VAL A 56 4.29 -1.65 2.10
CA VAL A 56 3.46 -1.35 3.27
C VAL A 56 4.36 -0.90 4.42
N LEU A 57 4.22 0.34 4.87
CA LEU A 57 5.04 0.93 5.94
C LEU A 57 4.30 1.08 7.27
N ARG A 58 2.98 1.26 7.19
CA ARG A 58 2.06 1.22 8.34
C ARG A 58 0.92 0.30 8.00
N PHE A 59 0.44 -0.41 9.00
CA PHE A 59 -0.65 -1.37 8.89
C PHE A 59 -1.27 -1.48 10.27
N SER A 60 -2.59 -1.34 10.34
CA SER A 60 -3.42 -1.60 11.52
C SER A 60 -4.68 -2.28 11.03
N PHE A 61 -5.12 -3.31 11.74
CA PHE A 61 -6.29 -4.07 11.36
C PHE A 61 -6.98 -4.61 12.60
N ASP A 62 -8.27 -4.35 12.71
CA ASP A 62 -9.14 -4.87 13.75
C ASP A 62 -9.94 -6.03 13.16
N ALA A 63 -9.56 -7.25 13.53
CA ALA A 63 -10.21 -8.45 13.05
C ALA A 63 -11.67 -8.54 13.51
N ALA A 64 -12.00 -8.07 14.72
CA ALA A 64 -13.37 -8.14 15.22
C ALA A 64 -14.32 -7.24 14.41
N ALA A 65 -13.82 -6.10 13.94
CA ALA A 65 -14.58 -5.18 13.08
C ALA A 65 -14.49 -5.53 11.58
N GLY A 66 -13.46 -6.27 11.16
CA GLY A 66 -13.16 -6.48 9.74
C GLY A 66 -12.62 -5.21 9.05
N GLU A 67 -12.06 -4.27 9.81
CA GLU A 67 -11.63 -2.97 9.29
C GLU A 67 -10.14 -2.75 9.51
N GLY A 68 -9.50 -2.04 8.59
CA GLY A 68 -8.12 -1.63 8.79
C GLY A 68 -7.65 -0.51 7.90
N THR A 69 -6.40 -0.14 8.14
CA THR A 69 -5.71 0.90 7.40
C THR A 69 -4.28 0.51 7.09
N ALA A 70 -3.75 1.02 5.99
CA ALA A 70 -2.34 0.91 5.68
C ALA A 70 -1.80 2.16 4.97
N ALA A 71 -0.49 2.36 5.11
CA ALA A 71 0.24 3.34 4.30
C ALA A 71 1.19 2.58 3.38
N VAL A 72 0.96 2.67 2.07
CA VAL A 72 1.79 2.05 1.03
C VAL A 72 2.66 3.11 0.38
N ARG A 73 3.98 2.92 0.41
CA ARG A 73 4.90 3.80 -0.34
C ARG A 73 4.86 3.43 -1.82
N ALA A 74 5.11 4.42 -2.67
CA ALA A 74 5.44 4.25 -4.08
C ALA A 74 6.48 5.28 -4.50
N ARG A 75 7.18 5.05 -5.63
CA ARG A 75 7.98 6.09 -6.27
C ARG A 75 7.10 7.27 -6.69
N HIS A 76 7.65 8.48 -6.61
CA HIS A 76 6.87 9.70 -6.85
C HIS A 76 6.23 9.77 -8.24
N GLY A 77 6.91 9.27 -9.29
CA GLY A 77 6.37 9.19 -10.65
C GLY A 77 5.28 8.11 -10.82
N GLU A 78 5.24 7.15 -9.91
CA GLU A 78 4.47 5.91 -10.06
C GLU A 78 3.17 5.89 -9.25
N VAL A 79 2.69 7.05 -8.77
CA VAL A 79 1.46 7.11 -7.96
C VAL A 79 0.25 6.58 -8.71
N ARG A 80 0.13 6.87 -10.02
CA ARG A 80 -1.02 6.40 -10.82
C ARG A 80 -0.96 4.87 -11.03
N PRO A 81 0.15 4.27 -11.50
CA PRO A 81 0.32 2.82 -11.53
C PRO A 81 0.11 2.15 -10.17
N ALA A 82 0.65 2.74 -9.09
CA ALA A 82 0.45 2.25 -7.73
C ALA A 82 -1.03 2.18 -7.34
N ARG A 83 -1.81 3.23 -7.65
CA ARG A 83 -3.26 3.23 -7.39
C ARG A 83 -3.98 2.15 -8.20
N ALA A 84 -3.60 1.96 -9.46
CA ALA A 84 -4.20 0.93 -10.31
C ALA A 84 -3.89 -0.48 -9.77
N ALA A 85 -2.64 -0.74 -9.38
CA ALA A 85 -2.26 -2.02 -8.78
C ALA A 85 -2.98 -2.27 -7.45
N LEU A 86 -3.11 -1.27 -6.59
CA LEU A 86 -3.87 -1.39 -5.33
C LEU A 86 -5.35 -1.71 -5.57
N ALA A 87 -5.96 -1.13 -6.61
CA ALA A 87 -7.35 -1.42 -6.96
C ALA A 87 -7.56 -2.85 -7.48
N CYS A 88 -6.50 -3.55 -7.87
CA CYS A 88 -6.55 -4.97 -8.28
C CYS A 88 -6.38 -5.94 -7.11
N VAL A 89 -6.21 -5.46 -5.87
CA VAL A 89 -6.20 -6.32 -4.68
C VAL A 89 -7.64 -6.60 -4.28
N SER A 90 -8.15 -7.78 -4.65
CA SER A 90 -9.51 -8.24 -4.33
C SER A 90 -9.56 -9.33 -3.26
N GLU A 91 -8.43 -9.96 -2.96
CA GLU A 91 -8.31 -11.02 -1.96
C GLU A 91 -6.95 -10.98 -1.26
N VAL A 92 -6.90 -11.42 0.00
CA VAL A 92 -5.66 -11.66 0.75
C VAL A 92 -5.80 -12.97 1.51
N GLY A 93 -4.87 -13.91 1.32
CA GLY A 93 -4.92 -15.19 2.03
C GLY A 93 -6.11 -16.09 1.64
N GLY A 94 -6.83 -15.75 0.57
CA GLY A 94 -8.07 -16.42 0.15
C GLY A 94 -9.34 -15.72 0.61
N ASP A 95 -9.23 -14.73 1.51
CA ASP A 95 -10.36 -13.95 1.99
C ASP A 95 -10.59 -12.72 1.10
N PRO A 96 -11.83 -12.46 0.65
CA PRO A 96 -12.16 -11.24 -0.09
C PRO A 96 -11.88 -9.98 0.74
N ILE A 97 -11.38 -8.94 0.06
CA ILE A 97 -11.08 -7.65 0.71
C ILE A 97 -11.57 -6.48 -0.14
N GLY A 98 -12.22 -5.52 0.51
CA GLY A 98 -12.48 -4.19 0.01
C GLY A 98 -11.27 -3.28 0.26
N LEU A 99 -10.81 -2.56 -0.77
CA LEU A 99 -9.71 -1.62 -0.66
C LEU A 99 -10.10 -0.26 -1.24
N TYR A 100 -9.87 0.80 -0.47
CA TYR A 100 -10.08 2.18 -0.93
C TYR A 100 -8.88 3.08 -0.63
N VAL A 101 -8.38 3.80 -1.65
CA VAL A 101 -7.31 4.79 -1.47
C VAL A 101 -7.89 6.10 -0.95
N ARG A 102 -7.69 6.40 0.35
CA ARG A 102 -8.19 7.61 1.02
C ARG A 102 -7.45 8.88 0.61
N GLY A 103 -6.16 8.78 0.29
CA GLY A 103 -5.36 9.95 -0.07
C GLY A 103 -3.90 9.66 -0.34
N VAL A 104 -3.17 10.69 -0.75
CA VAL A 104 -1.73 10.62 -1.02
C VAL A 104 -1.00 11.77 -0.34
N SER A 105 0.18 11.48 0.23
CA SER A 105 1.05 12.49 0.85
C SER A 105 2.51 12.35 0.41
N GLY A 106 3.27 13.44 0.56
CA GLY A 106 4.72 13.47 0.34
C GLY A 106 5.56 12.93 1.51
N THR A 107 4.96 12.81 2.69
CA THR A 107 5.61 12.26 3.90
C THR A 107 4.72 11.20 4.53
N LEU A 108 5.32 10.22 5.20
CA LEU A 108 4.56 9.17 5.89
C LEU A 108 3.71 9.78 7.02
N ARG A 109 4.28 10.70 7.80
CA ARG A 109 3.58 11.41 8.88
C ARG A 109 2.34 12.15 8.36
N GLY A 110 2.49 12.95 7.31
CA GLY A 110 1.34 13.64 6.73
C GLY A 110 0.35 12.71 6.01
N CYS A 111 0.74 11.46 5.73
CA CYS A 111 -0.17 10.44 5.21
C CYS A 111 -1.04 9.86 6.32
N THR A 112 -0.45 9.56 7.48
CA THR A 112 -1.17 9.00 8.64
C THR A 112 -2.10 10.05 9.24
N GLU A 113 -1.56 11.22 9.59
CA GLU A 113 -2.30 12.29 10.28
C GLU A 113 -3.49 12.86 9.50
N LYS A 114 -3.50 12.73 8.17
CA LYS A 114 -4.56 13.33 7.32
C LYS A 114 -5.60 12.34 6.85
N TYR A 115 -5.26 11.05 6.81
CA TYR A 115 -6.07 10.07 6.08
C TYR A 115 -6.28 8.75 6.83
N LEU A 116 -5.45 8.43 7.84
CA LEU A 116 -5.53 7.16 8.57
C LEU A 116 -5.91 7.33 10.05
N ASP A 117 -5.57 8.47 10.64
CA ASP A 117 -5.95 8.86 12.00
C ASP A 117 -7.38 9.45 12.04
#